data_AF-A0A418QB29-F1
#
_entry.id   AF-A0A418QB29-F1
#
_cell.length_a   1.000
_cell.length_b   1.000
_cell.length_c   1.000
_cell.angle_alpha   90.00
_cell.angle_beta   90.00
_cell.angle_gamma   90.00
#
_symmetry.space_group_name_H-M   'P 1'
#
loop_
_entity.id
_entity.type
_entity.pdbx_description
1 polymer ?
#
loop_
_entity_poly.entity_id
_entity_poly.type
_entity_poly.pdbx_seq_one_letter_code
_entity_poly.pdbx_strand_id
1 'polypeptide(L)'
;MTVSGSVDFRRGAALFARGEWWEAHEAWERPWLTARGDDRAFLQALILLAAALHKRWVHGSLTHRNYDKALRYLDTLPAGYAGVDLVRLRADVWDAIQGPSRPESGLPALRVVGGGLFPA
;
A
#
# COMPACT_ATOMS: atom_id res chain seq x y z
N MET A 1 -7.80 -18.58 -5.99
CA MET A 1 -6.52 -18.01 -5.51
C MET A 1 -6.81 -16.58 -5.08
N THR A 2 -6.38 -16.16 -3.89
CA THR A 2 -6.50 -14.76 -3.47
C THR A 2 -5.50 -13.92 -4.27
N VAL A 3 -5.83 -12.64 -4.52
CA VAL A 3 -4.94 -11.69 -5.19
C VAL A 3 -3.53 -11.64 -4.60
N SER A 4 -3.42 -11.85 -3.27
CA SER A 4 -2.17 -11.88 -2.53
C SER A 4 -1.27 -13.09 -2.81
N GLY A 5 -1.80 -14.13 -3.46
CA GLY A 5 -1.03 -15.30 -3.89
C GLY A 5 -0.28 -15.11 -5.22
N SER A 6 -0.45 -13.99 -5.92
CA SER A 6 0.23 -13.74 -7.19
C SER A 6 1.69 -13.30 -7.00
N VAL A 7 2.54 -13.60 -7.98
CA VAL A 7 3.97 -13.20 -7.99
C VAL A 7 4.10 -11.68 -8.00
N ASP A 8 3.28 -11.00 -8.79
CA ASP A 8 3.30 -9.54 -8.91
C ASP A 8 2.89 -8.86 -7.60
N PHE A 9 1.87 -9.37 -6.91
CA PHE A 9 1.48 -8.84 -5.60
C PHE A 9 2.61 -8.93 -4.58
N ARG A 10 3.21 -10.11 -4.47
CA ARG A 10 4.32 -10.42 -3.56
C ARG A 10 5.55 -9.57 -3.84
N ARG A 11 5.90 -9.41 -5.12
CA ARG A 11 6.94 -8.48 -5.57
C ARG A 11 6.64 -7.05 -5.14
N GLY A 12 5.41 -6.57 -5.34
CA GLY A 12 5.00 -5.23 -4.92
C GLY A 12 5.08 -5.03 -3.41
N ALA A 13 4.69 -6.02 -2.59
CA ALA A 13 4.82 -5.98 -1.14
C ALA A 13 6.28 -5.85 -0.69
N ALA A 14 7.20 -6.59 -1.32
CA ALA A 14 8.63 -6.50 -1.04
C ALA A 14 9.22 -5.12 -1.38
N LEU A 15 8.86 -4.58 -2.56
CA LEU A 15 9.30 -3.26 -3.02
C LEU A 15 8.77 -2.16 -2.10
N PHE A 16 7.50 -2.25 -1.71
CA PHE A 16 6.85 -1.29 -0.82
C PHE A 16 7.57 -1.20 0.53
N ALA A 17 7.91 -2.35 1.13
CA ALA A 17 8.63 -2.42 2.41
C ALA A 17 10.06 -1.83 2.33
N ARG A 18 10.68 -1.80 1.15
CA ARG A 18 12.00 -1.18 0.91
C ARG A 18 11.93 0.30 0.55
N GLY A 19 10.73 0.86 0.42
CA GLY A 19 10.53 2.24 0.00
C GLY A 19 10.68 2.47 -1.50
N GLU A 20 10.70 1.41 -2.31
CA GLU A 20 10.64 1.42 -3.77
C GLU A 20 9.18 1.57 -4.22
N TRP A 21 8.56 2.69 -3.84
CA TRP A 21 7.10 2.85 -3.93
C TRP A 21 6.60 3.01 -5.37
N TRP A 22 7.41 3.52 -6.29
CA TRP A 22 7.00 3.58 -7.69
C TRP A 22 6.97 2.18 -8.32
N GLU A 23 7.98 1.38 -8.02
CA GLU A 23 8.13 0.02 -8.49
C GLU A 23 7.07 -0.90 -7.86
N ALA A 24 6.72 -0.68 -6.59
CA ALA A 24 5.61 -1.35 -5.93
C ALA A 24 4.26 -1.02 -6.61
N HIS A 25 4.06 0.26 -6.94
CA HIS A 25 2.90 0.73 -7.70
C HIS A 25 2.78 0.00 -9.05
N GLU A 26 3.87 -0.05 -9.84
CA GLU A 26 3.88 -0.76 -11.13
C GLU A 26 3.64 -2.26 -10.99
N ALA A 27 4.22 -2.89 -9.97
CA ALA A 27 4.01 -4.31 -9.70
C ALA A 27 2.53 -4.63 -9.41
N TRP A 28 1.82 -3.75 -8.71
CA TRP A 28 0.40 -3.95 -8.41
C TRP A 28 -0.55 -3.56 -9.55
N GLU A 29 -0.12 -2.78 -10.53
CA GLU A 29 -0.94 -2.39 -11.68
C GLU A 29 -1.37 -3.60 -12.52
N ARG A 30 -0.46 -4.55 -12.75
CA ARG A 30 -0.73 -5.73 -13.59
C ARG A 30 -1.88 -6.62 -13.06
N PRO A 31 -1.89 -7.07 -11.79
CA PRO A 31 -3.05 -7.79 -11.25
C PRO A 31 -4.29 -6.87 -11.11
N TRP A 32 -4.12 -5.56 -10.97
CA TRP A 32 -5.25 -4.63 -10.86
C TRP A 32 -6.06 -4.51 -12.16
N LEU A 33 -5.41 -4.56 -13.31
CA LEU A 33 -6.09 -4.48 -14.63
C LEU A 33 -7.17 -5.57 -14.78
N THR A 34 -6.92 -6.77 -14.28
CA THR A 34 -7.83 -7.92 -14.39
C THR A 34 -8.69 -8.13 -13.15
N ALA A 35 -8.32 -7.58 -12.00
CA ALA A 35 -9.10 -7.68 -10.75
C ALA A 35 -10.49 -7.03 -10.86
N ARG A 36 -11.43 -7.54 -10.05
CA ARG A 36 -12.82 -7.05 -9.93
C ARG A 36 -13.22 -7.02 -8.45
N GLY A 37 -14.31 -6.31 -8.13
CA GLY A 37 -14.83 -6.21 -6.75
C GLY A 37 -13.77 -5.78 -5.74
N ASP A 38 -13.78 -6.44 -4.58
CA ASP A 38 -12.91 -6.12 -3.44
C ASP A 38 -11.42 -6.25 -3.78
N ASP A 39 -11.02 -7.23 -4.61
CA ASP A 39 -9.63 -7.36 -5.06
C ASP A 39 -9.18 -6.13 -5.85
N ARG A 40 -10.05 -5.57 -6.70
CA ARG A 40 -9.74 -4.36 -7.46
C ARG A 40 -9.65 -3.14 -6.54
N ALA A 41 -10.59 -3.01 -5.59
CA ALA A 41 -10.57 -1.92 -4.61
C ALA A 41 -9.30 -1.98 -3.74
N PHE A 42 -8.94 -3.17 -3.28
CA PHE A 42 -7.74 -3.42 -2.48
C PHE A 42 -6.46 -3.03 -3.24
N LEU A 43 -6.26 -3.54 -4.46
CA LEU A 43 -5.08 -3.19 -5.26
C LEU A 43 -5.05 -1.69 -5.60
N GLN A 44 -6.21 -1.10 -5.90
CA GLN A 44 -6.30 0.34 -6.16
C GLN A 44 -5.88 1.18 -4.94
N ALA A 45 -6.27 0.75 -3.73
CA ALA A 45 -5.82 1.39 -2.50
C ALA A 45 -4.30 1.29 -2.33
N LEU A 46 -3.71 0.11 -2.54
CA LEU A 46 -2.26 -0.10 -2.45
C LEU A 46 -1.48 0.78 -3.44
N ILE A 47 -1.93 0.81 -4.70
CA ILE A 47 -1.40 1.68 -5.77
C ILE A 47 -1.42 3.15 -5.33
N LEU A 48 -2.53 3.63 -4.77
CA LEU A 48 -2.68 5.02 -4.33
C LEU A 48 -1.82 5.35 -3.09
N LEU A 49 -1.70 4.43 -2.13
CA LEU A 49 -0.83 4.59 -0.97
C LEU A 49 0.65 4.67 -1.39
N ALA A 50 1.08 3.81 -2.31
CA ALA A 50 2.43 3.85 -2.87
C ALA A 50 2.68 5.17 -3.61
N ALA A 51 1.72 5.61 -4.44
CA ALA A 51 1.80 6.91 -5.11
C ALA A 51 1.83 8.10 -4.13
N ALA A 52 1.14 8.01 -2.98
CA ALA A 52 1.17 9.04 -1.94
C ALA A 52 2.57 9.18 -1.32
N LEU A 53 3.18 8.05 -0.94
CA LEU A 53 4.53 8.01 -0.38
C LEU A 53 5.58 8.48 -1.40
N HIS A 54 5.48 8.01 -2.65
CA HIS A 54 6.37 8.46 -3.72
C HIS A 54 6.25 9.98 -3.94
N LYS A 55 5.03 10.52 -4.03
CA LYS A 55 4.82 11.97 -4.19
C LYS A 55 5.37 12.78 -3.02
N ARG A 56 5.22 12.30 -1.78
CA ARG A 56 5.79 12.96 -0.60
C ARG A 56 7.31 13.01 -0.67
N TRP A 57 7.95 11.86 -0.90
CA TRP A 57 9.38 11.69 -0.63
C TRP A 57 10.30 11.84 -1.85
N VAL A 58 9.76 11.74 -3.06
CA VAL A 58 10.52 11.97 -4.31
C VAL A 58 10.24 13.35 -4.88
N HIS A 59 9.02 13.86 -4.72
CA HIS A 59 8.59 15.13 -5.31
C HIS A 59 8.32 16.25 -4.30
N GLY A 60 8.49 15.99 -2.99
CA GLY A 60 8.28 17.01 -1.95
C GLY A 60 6.83 17.46 -1.78
N SER A 61 5.84 16.66 -2.24
CA SER A 61 4.43 17.03 -2.09
C SER A 61 4.02 17.08 -0.62
N LEU A 62 3.47 18.22 -0.20
CA LEU A 62 2.85 18.38 1.12
C LEU A 62 1.35 18.04 1.13
N THR A 63 0.77 17.70 -0.03
CA THR A 63 -0.65 17.34 -0.14
C THR A 63 -0.86 15.83 -0.04
N HIS A 64 -2.02 15.41 0.46
CA HIS A 64 -2.35 13.99 0.69
C HIS A 64 -3.39 13.43 -0.28
N ARG A 65 -3.58 14.07 -1.45
CA ARG A 65 -4.67 13.75 -2.39
C ARG A 65 -4.75 12.27 -2.79
N ASN A 66 -3.62 11.58 -2.95
CA ASN A 66 -3.61 10.15 -3.26
C ASN A 66 -3.97 9.30 -2.04
N TYR A 67 -3.53 9.67 -0.84
CA TYR A 67 -3.93 9.02 0.40
C TYR A 67 -5.44 9.15 0.63
N ASP A 68 -6.01 10.35 0.47
CA ASP A 68 -7.45 10.59 0.62
C ASP A 68 -8.28 9.76 -0.36
N LYS A 69 -7.78 9.58 -1.59
CA LYS A 69 -8.39 8.68 -2.57
C LYS A 69 -8.27 7.22 -2.16
N ALA A 70 -7.11 6.80 -1.62
CA ALA A 70 -6.91 5.43 -1.13
C ALA A 70 -7.91 5.09 -0.02
N LEU A 71 -8.18 6.04 0.89
CA LEU A 71 -9.16 5.86 1.97
C LEU A 71 -10.55 5.46 1.45
N ARG A 72 -11.01 6.08 0.35
CA ARG A 72 -12.32 5.76 -0.24
C ARG A 72 -12.44 4.30 -0.67
N TYR A 73 -11.33 3.65 -1.05
CA TYR A 73 -11.30 2.23 -1.37
C TYR A 73 -11.11 1.37 -0.12
N LEU A 74 -10.30 1.81 0.84
CA LEU A 74 -10.14 1.09 2.11
C LEU A 74 -11.43 1.08 2.93
N ASP A 75 -12.24 2.13 2.87
CA ASP A 75 -13.52 2.24 3.59
C ASP A 75 -14.59 1.28 3.05
N THR A 76 -14.40 0.71 1.85
CA THR A 76 -15.28 -0.34 1.31
C THR A 76 -14.82 -1.75 1.64
N LEU A 77 -13.69 -1.91 2.35
CA LEU A 77 -13.06 -3.20 2.65
C LEU A 77 -13.14 -3.51 4.15
N PRO A 78 -13.10 -4.80 4.54
CA PRO A 78 -12.94 -5.17 5.95
C PRO A 78 -11.59 -4.71 6.50
N ALA A 79 -11.47 -4.63 7.83
CA ALA A 79 -10.26 -4.19 8.53
C ALA A 79 -8.99 -4.99 8.15
N GLY A 80 -9.15 -6.27 7.77
CA GLY A 80 -8.11 -7.08 7.15
C GLY A 80 -8.62 -7.72 5.87
N TYR A 81 -7.83 -7.67 4.80
CA TYR A 81 -8.19 -8.20 3.49
C TYR A 81 -6.99 -8.87 2.81
N ALA A 82 -7.22 -10.00 2.14
CA ALA A 82 -6.18 -10.79 1.46
C ALA A 82 -4.96 -11.15 2.35
N GLY A 83 -5.18 -11.23 3.67
CA GLY A 83 -4.13 -11.48 4.67
C GLY A 83 -3.36 -10.25 5.12
N VAL A 84 -3.75 -9.04 4.70
CA VAL A 84 -3.13 -7.76 5.08
C VAL A 84 -3.99 -7.03 6.10
N ASP A 85 -3.36 -6.49 7.15
CA ASP A 85 -3.96 -5.56 8.10
C ASP A 85 -4.08 -4.15 7.49
N LEU A 86 -5.28 -3.79 7.03
CA LEU A 86 -5.53 -2.51 6.35
C LEU A 86 -5.61 -1.34 7.33
N VAL A 87 -6.00 -1.59 8.58
CA VAL A 87 -6.04 -0.58 9.64
C VAL A 87 -4.62 -0.12 9.94
N ARG A 88 -3.71 -1.08 10.14
CA ARG A 88 -2.30 -0.77 10.41
C ARG A 88 -1.64 -0.12 9.21
N LEU A 89 -1.88 -0.63 8.00
CA LEU A 89 -1.35 -0.02 6.78
C LEU A 89 -1.80 1.43 6.61
N ARG A 90 -3.09 1.73 6.86
CA ARG A 90 -3.64 3.09 6.79
C ARG A 90 -2.91 4.04 7.74
N ALA A 91 -2.65 3.60 8.98
CA ALA A 91 -1.97 4.39 10.00
C ALA A 91 -0.48 4.59 9.66
N ASP A 92 0.23 3.51 9.35
CA ASP A 92 1.67 3.56 9.06
C ASP A 92 1.96 4.48 7.86
N VAL A 93 1.13 4.46 6.81
CA VAL A 93 1.29 5.36 5.65
C VAL A 93 0.99 6.81 6.03
N TRP A 94 -0.02 7.07 6.86
CA TRP A 94 -0.35 8.42 7.30
C TRP A 94 0.80 9.06 8.07
N ASP A 95 1.31 8.35 9.08
CA ASP A 95 2.44 8.80 9.89
C ASP A 95 3.65 9.09 9.00
N ALA A 96 3.91 8.20 8.04
CA ALA A 96 5.01 8.35 7.09
C ALA A 96 4.83 9.49 6.08
N ILE A 97 3.62 9.97 5.75
CA ILE A 97 3.45 11.12 4.84
C ILE A 97 3.32 12.45 5.58
N GLN A 98 2.99 12.43 6.87
CA GLN A 98 2.93 13.62 7.73
C GLN A 98 4.26 13.94 8.41
N GLY A 99 5.13 12.94 8.56
CA GLY A 99 6.42 13.09 9.22
C GLY A 99 7.27 14.22 8.62
N PRO A 100 8.03 14.97 9.45
CA PRO A 100 8.85 16.10 9.00
C PRO A 100 10.02 15.67 8.10
N SER A 101 10.45 14.42 8.20
CA SER A 101 11.54 13.81 7.42
C SER A 101 11.20 12.37 7.04
N ARG A 102 11.90 11.84 6.01
CA ARG A 102 11.69 10.46 5.56
C ARG A 102 12.16 9.51 6.68
N PRO A 103 11.37 8.50 7.06
CA PRO A 103 11.81 7.54 8.07
C PRO A 103 13.09 6.82 7.61
N GLU A 104 14.12 6.81 8.45
CA GLU A 104 15.37 6.09 8.20
C GLU A 104 15.21 4.58 8.42
N SER A 105 14.26 4.19 9.28
CA SER A 105 13.87 2.82 9.54
C SER A 105 12.36 2.75 9.82
N GLY A 106 11.80 1.54 9.78
CA GLY A 106 10.35 1.37 10.01
C GLY A 106 9.48 1.97 8.91
N LEU A 107 9.92 1.89 7.65
CA LEU A 107 9.09 2.28 6.51
C LEU A 107 7.76 1.52 6.52
N PRO A 108 6.69 2.13 5.98
CA PRO A 108 5.42 1.43 5.81
C PRO A 108 5.61 0.11 5.08
N ALA A 109 5.02 -0.95 5.62
CA ALA A 109 5.08 -2.29 5.04
C ALA A 109 3.72 -2.98 5.22
N LEU A 110 3.40 -3.91 4.34
CA LEU A 110 2.24 -4.77 4.52
C LEU A 110 2.52 -5.70 5.71
N ARG A 111 1.52 -5.85 6.58
CA ARG A 111 1.57 -6.70 7.77
C ARG A 111 0.40 -7.66 7.77
N VAL A 112 0.59 -8.86 8.32
CA VAL A 112 -0.52 -9.80 8.49
C VAL A 112 -1.40 -9.38 9.67
N VAL A 113 -2.67 -9.75 9.62
CA VAL A 113 -3.61 -9.55 10.75
C VAL A 113 -3.06 -10.30 11.97
N GLY A 114 -2.92 -9.60 13.09
CA GLY A 114 -2.30 -10.14 14.31
C GLY A 114 -0.80 -9.84 14.44
N GLY A 115 -0.18 -9.19 13.44
CA GLY A 115 1.20 -8.69 13.51
C GLY A 115 2.22 -9.53 12.73
N GLY A 116 3.40 -8.95 12.48
CA GLY A 116 4.43 -9.52 11.61
C GLY A 116 4.37 -8.97 10.18
N LEU A 117 5.48 -9.07 9.45
CA LEU A 117 5.55 -8.63 8.06
C LEU A 117 4.78 -9.60 7.16
N PHE A 118 4.10 -9.06 6.16
CA PHE A 118 3.50 -9.88 5.11
C PHE A 118 4.61 -10.58 4.32
N PRO A 119 4.50 -11.89 4.06
CA PRO A 119 5.53 -12.62 3.32
C PRO A 119 5.58 -12.15 1.86
N ALA A 120 6.76 -11.70 1.46
CA ALA A 120 7.10 -11.43 0.06
C ALA A 120 7.20 -12.71 -0.77
#